data_AF-A0A1Q3XAD0-F1
#
_entry.id   AF-A0A1Q3XAD0-F1
#
_cell.length_a   1.000
_cell.length_b   1.000
_cell.length_c   1.000
_cell.angle_alpha   90.00
_cell.angle_beta   90.00
_cell.angle_gamma   90.00
#
_symmetry.space_group_name_H-M   'P 1'
#
loop_
_entity.id
_entity.type
_entity.pdbx_description
1 polymer ?
#
loop_
_entity_poly.entity_id
_entity_poly.type
_entity_poly.pdbx_seq_one_letter_code
_entity_poly.pdbx_strand_id
1 'polypeptide(L)'
;MQKLSYLLLLIFSSIYCRAQTAPYLVKDITVGAQGDFMRDGVDLNGKLLFTYGDQLWITDGTEPNTVFLKAFSSMSNTLVVMSGKAYFVADDSVHGNELWSTDGTASGTVMVKDINPNGRGIKAQWGEGSPLCLMDGKLYFAADDGVHGFEPWYSDGTANGTQMLKDINISVSSIDTFLMNIATVNDAIYFTANNGISGQELWTSDGTPAGTHLVRDLDNDSSGVGPYKFMPYANRLVFLKYYNNTASDTAYITDGTFIGTQPIGPVEIDFPQLNDHAIRGDRLYFLCTPSYAGPSKLYRTDGVSITAIDTTWIQTPSMVDKRGFSSSFINFNELLFYSGKALSVPSILGIRENEGYATGFQMPYVGPDTASSYLPTSLTPFGSKIYFRYAKHQADIWMTNSLTTQKIAYPDDDVTLNLYIPILLRCPMVQVGNSLYFTGYYKTDIGPELYKIDLFPANVTPNQATKTELNIYPNPARDILNIDGTGSLTIYDLLGRCVHSENLAANGHALLNISLWPSGMYTVINMDSSRSRSYRKFVKE
;
A
#
# COMPACT_ATOMS: atom_id res chain seq x y z
N MET A 1 15.65 22.50 41.33
CA MET A 1 14.96 21.19 41.27
C MET A 1 13.86 21.10 40.20
N GLN A 2 13.18 22.17 39.78
CA GLN A 2 12.15 22.11 38.71
C GLN A 2 12.68 22.07 37.26
N LYS A 3 13.89 22.59 36.98
CA LYS A 3 14.46 22.58 35.62
C LYS A 3 15.08 21.23 35.20
N LEU A 4 15.51 20.39 36.16
CA LEU A 4 16.08 19.07 35.86
C LEU A 4 15.01 18.00 35.60
N SER A 5 13.81 18.17 36.16
CA SER A 5 12.66 17.30 35.94
C SER A 5 12.17 17.35 34.48
N TYR A 6 12.28 18.51 33.83
CA TYR A 6 11.93 18.68 32.41
C TYR A 6 12.95 18.03 31.48
N LEU A 7 14.25 18.08 31.81
CA LEU A 7 15.30 17.44 31.01
C LEU A 7 15.23 15.90 31.11
N LEU A 8 14.89 15.35 32.29
CA LEU A 8 14.61 13.92 32.42
C LEU A 8 13.30 13.52 31.72
N LEU A 9 12.23 14.31 31.79
CA LEU A 9 10.99 14.00 31.05
C LEU A 9 11.21 13.98 29.52
N LEU A 10 12.10 14.83 29.00
CA LEU A 10 12.51 14.87 27.59
C LEU A 10 13.40 13.69 27.17
N ILE A 11 14.18 13.11 28.10
CA ILE A 11 15.01 11.92 27.84
C ILE A 11 14.18 10.62 28.02
N PHE A 12 13.21 10.61 28.93
CA PHE A 12 12.28 9.48 29.10
C PHE A 12 11.22 9.43 28.00
N SER A 13 10.78 10.58 27.47
CA SER A 13 9.92 10.62 26.29
C SER A 13 10.67 10.24 25.00
N SER A 14 11.98 10.49 24.91
CA SER A 14 12.76 10.15 23.70
C SER A 14 13.23 8.70 23.62
N ILE A 15 13.31 7.97 24.74
CA ILE A 15 13.77 6.56 24.75
C ILE A 15 12.59 5.57 24.81
N TYR A 16 11.43 5.96 25.34
CA TYR A 16 10.28 5.05 25.50
C TYR A 16 8.97 5.49 24.82
N CYS A 17 8.92 6.69 24.23
CA CYS A 17 8.06 6.92 23.07
C CYS A 17 8.91 6.54 21.87
N ARG A 18 8.94 5.26 21.47
CA ARG A 18 9.62 4.93 20.22
C ARG A 18 8.87 5.66 19.11
N ALA A 19 9.46 6.76 18.63
CA ALA A 19 9.24 7.18 17.26
C ALA A 19 9.53 5.96 16.36
N GLN A 20 8.86 5.89 15.22
CA GLN A 20 9.17 4.94 14.14
C GLN A 20 10.66 4.63 14.03
N THR A 21 11.01 3.37 13.74
CA THR A 21 12.43 3.02 13.56
C THR A 21 13.01 3.71 12.32
N ALA A 22 14.33 3.81 12.28
CA ALA A 22 15.01 3.98 10.99
C ALA A 22 14.67 2.77 10.10
N PRO A 23 14.62 2.95 8.77
CA PRO A 23 14.51 1.82 7.86
C PRO A 23 15.69 0.86 8.05
N TYR A 24 15.41 -0.44 7.97
CA TYR A 24 16.44 -1.47 7.99
C TYR A 24 16.19 -2.51 6.89
N LEU A 25 17.30 -3.06 6.38
CA LEU A 25 17.28 -4.12 5.38
C LEU A 25 16.66 -5.38 6.00
N VAL A 26 15.63 -5.90 5.35
CA VAL A 26 15.05 -7.20 5.68
C VAL A 26 15.83 -8.29 4.98
N LYS A 27 16.08 -8.13 3.67
CA LYS A 27 16.83 -9.10 2.87
C LYS A 27 17.36 -8.46 1.60
N ASP A 28 18.60 -8.83 1.26
CA ASP A 28 19.17 -8.74 -0.08
C ASP A 28 18.65 -9.94 -0.90
N ILE A 29 17.59 -9.70 -1.66
CA ILE A 29 16.89 -10.64 -2.52
C ILE A 29 17.77 -11.00 -3.72
N THR A 30 18.38 -10.00 -4.37
CA THR A 30 19.26 -10.23 -5.52
C THR A 30 20.68 -9.78 -5.21
N VAL A 31 21.55 -10.75 -4.91
CA VAL A 31 22.93 -10.47 -4.51
C VAL A 31 23.66 -9.56 -5.51
N GLY A 32 24.10 -8.40 -5.03
CA GLY A 32 24.89 -7.42 -5.78
C GLY A 32 24.07 -6.21 -6.22
N ALA A 33 24.62 -5.37 -7.11
CA ALA A 33 23.96 -4.12 -7.52
C ALA A 33 22.75 -4.30 -8.47
N GLN A 34 22.44 -5.53 -8.84
CA GLN A 34 21.33 -5.88 -9.74
C GLN A 34 20.15 -6.36 -8.90
N GLY A 35 18.94 -5.89 -9.19
CA GLY A 35 17.72 -6.36 -8.53
C GLY A 35 16.48 -5.79 -9.20
N ASP A 36 15.31 -6.26 -8.78
CA ASP A 36 14.00 -5.76 -9.19
C ASP A 36 13.32 -5.03 -8.03
N PHE A 37 12.10 -4.57 -8.22
CA PHE A 37 11.31 -3.92 -7.18
C PHE A 37 10.13 -4.80 -6.81
N MET A 38 9.64 -4.57 -5.59
CA MET A 38 8.33 -5.05 -5.23
C MET A 38 7.31 -4.42 -6.19
N ARG A 39 6.55 -5.22 -6.93
CA ARG A 39 5.53 -4.72 -7.86
C ARG A 39 4.14 -4.67 -7.21
N ASP A 40 3.88 -5.61 -6.31
CA ASP A 40 2.70 -5.65 -5.45
C ASP A 40 3.00 -6.38 -4.13
N GLY A 41 2.18 -6.15 -3.11
CA GLY A 41 2.27 -6.87 -1.84
C GLY A 41 1.01 -6.74 -0.99
N VAL A 42 0.71 -7.81 -0.26
CA VAL A 42 -0.48 -7.94 0.58
C VAL A 42 -0.12 -8.55 1.94
N ASP A 43 -0.92 -8.22 2.95
CA ASP A 43 -0.89 -8.94 4.23
C ASP A 43 -1.55 -10.31 4.05
N LEU A 44 -0.76 -11.37 4.19
CA LEU A 44 -1.22 -12.75 4.25
C LEU A 44 -0.91 -13.32 5.64
N ASN A 45 -1.92 -13.31 6.52
CA ASN A 45 -1.84 -13.85 7.88
C ASN A 45 -0.74 -13.21 8.74
N GLY A 46 -0.59 -11.89 8.68
CA GLY A 46 0.39 -11.11 9.45
C GLY A 46 1.80 -11.10 8.84
N LYS A 47 1.94 -11.61 7.61
CA LYS A 47 3.20 -11.63 6.84
C LYS A 47 2.99 -10.88 5.54
N LEU A 48 4.05 -10.24 5.04
CA LEU A 48 4.03 -9.67 3.71
C LEU A 48 4.23 -10.79 2.69
N LEU A 49 3.21 -11.06 1.88
CA LEU A 49 3.38 -11.75 0.59
C LEU A 49 3.58 -10.67 -0.48
N PHE A 50 4.60 -10.81 -1.32
CA PHE A 50 4.92 -9.80 -2.32
C PHE A 50 5.48 -10.40 -3.61
N THR A 51 5.31 -9.66 -4.70
CA THR A 51 5.94 -9.98 -5.99
C THR A 51 7.20 -9.15 -6.16
N TYR A 52 8.29 -9.79 -6.59
CA TYR A 52 9.58 -9.14 -6.88
C TYR A 52 10.03 -9.61 -8.26
N GLY A 53 9.91 -8.74 -9.26
CA GLY A 53 9.89 -9.19 -10.64
C GLY A 53 8.75 -10.17 -10.91
N ASP A 54 9.04 -11.29 -11.57
CA ASP A 54 8.10 -12.41 -11.79
C ASP A 54 8.32 -13.54 -10.76
N GLN A 55 8.73 -13.16 -9.54
CA GLN A 55 8.93 -14.05 -8.40
C GLN A 55 7.95 -13.73 -7.28
N LEU A 56 7.54 -14.76 -6.55
CA LEU A 56 6.68 -14.67 -5.38
C LEU A 56 7.47 -14.97 -4.11
N TRP A 57 7.37 -14.08 -3.13
CA TRP A 57 8.11 -14.15 -1.86
C TRP A 57 7.18 -13.88 -0.68
N ILE A 58 7.55 -14.40 0.50
CA ILE A 58 6.87 -14.09 1.76
C ILE A 58 7.87 -13.72 2.85
N THR A 59 7.49 -12.82 3.76
CA THR A 59 8.33 -12.43 4.90
C THR A 59 7.53 -12.07 6.14
N ASP A 60 8.10 -12.33 7.32
CA ASP A 60 7.65 -11.75 8.59
C ASP A 60 8.41 -10.46 8.96
N GLY A 61 9.28 -9.97 8.08
CA GLY A 61 10.19 -8.85 8.32
C GLY A 61 11.56 -9.22 8.86
N THR A 62 11.92 -10.50 8.90
CA THR A 62 13.27 -10.97 9.22
C THR A 62 13.93 -11.68 8.03
N GLU A 63 15.25 -11.54 7.90
CA GLU A 63 16.02 -12.17 6.82
C GLU A 63 15.82 -13.70 6.74
N PRO A 64 15.89 -14.48 7.85
CA PRO A 64 15.74 -15.94 7.79
C PRO A 64 14.35 -16.41 7.33
N ASN A 65 13.32 -15.61 7.63
CA ASN A 65 11.93 -15.92 7.27
C ASN A 65 11.46 -15.14 6.04
N THR A 66 12.39 -14.55 5.27
CA THR A 66 12.12 -14.00 3.94
C THR A 66 12.41 -15.07 2.90
N VAL A 67 11.35 -15.75 2.47
CA VAL A 67 11.42 -17.02 1.75
C VAL A 67 10.89 -16.85 0.33
N PHE A 68 11.65 -17.36 -0.64
CA PHE A 68 11.23 -17.51 -2.02
C PHE A 68 10.20 -18.64 -2.13
N LEU A 69 9.05 -18.37 -2.73
CA LEU A 69 8.00 -19.37 -2.92
C LEU A 69 8.09 -20.01 -4.30
N LYS A 70 8.09 -19.19 -5.36
CA LYS A 70 8.10 -19.66 -6.75
C LYS A 70 8.47 -18.52 -7.71
N ALA A 71 9.03 -18.89 -8.87
CA ALA A 71 9.23 -17.99 -10.01
C ALA A 71 8.36 -18.44 -11.19
N PHE A 72 7.96 -17.47 -12.00
CA PHE A 72 7.09 -17.62 -13.16
C PHE A 72 7.75 -16.94 -14.37
N SER A 73 7.32 -17.28 -15.59
CA SER A 73 7.76 -16.57 -16.80
C SER A 73 7.11 -15.20 -16.95
N SER A 74 5.92 -15.03 -16.35
CA SER A 74 5.29 -13.72 -16.14
C SER A 74 4.27 -13.79 -15.01
N MET A 75 4.09 -12.70 -14.29
CA MET A 75 3.04 -12.55 -13.26
C MET A 75 2.26 -11.25 -13.42
N SER A 76 0.99 -11.27 -13.03
CA SER A 76 0.23 -10.04 -12.82
C SER A 76 0.76 -9.25 -11.62
N ASN A 77 0.72 -7.92 -11.70
CA ASN A 77 1.03 -7.02 -10.58
C ASN A 77 -0.14 -6.89 -9.60
N THR A 78 -0.83 -7.99 -9.30
CA THR A 78 -1.97 -8.00 -8.37
C THR A 78 -2.07 -9.30 -7.61
N LEU A 79 -2.15 -9.19 -6.29
CA LEU A 79 -2.41 -10.26 -5.34
C LEU A 79 -3.77 -10.00 -4.68
N VAL A 80 -4.68 -10.99 -4.70
CA VAL A 80 -5.98 -10.90 -4.03
C VAL A 80 -6.06 -11.93 -2.92
N VAL A 81 -6.30 -11.49 -1.69
CA VAL A 81 -6.46 -12.40 -0.54
C VAL A 81 -7.92 -12.83 -0.43
N MET A 82 -8.14 -14.15 -0.38
CA MET A 82 -9.45 -14.76 -0.20
C MET A 82 -9.31 -16.01 0.69
N SER A 83 -10.09 -16.08 1.77
CA SER A 83 -10.16 -17.25 2.66
C SER A 83 -8.79 -17.76 3.15
N GLY A 84 -7.90 -16.84 3.52
CA GLY A 84 -6.57 -17.17 4.09
C GLY A 84 -5.50 -17.59 3.07
N LYS A 85 -5.81 -17.51 1.77
CA LYS A 85 -4.87 -17.70 0.65
C LYS A 85 -4.79 -16.42 -0.19
N ALA A 86 -3.71 -16.27 -0.94
CA ALA A 86 -3.60 -15.26 -1.97
C ALA A 86 -3.74 -15.88 -3.37
N TYR A 87 -4.36 -15.14 -4.28
CA TYR A 87 -4.63 -15.53 -5.65
C TYR A 87 -4.12 -14.48 -6.62
N PHE A 88 -3.64 -14.95 -7.79
CA PHE A 88 -3.00 -14.11 -8.79
C PHE A 88 -2.99 -14.81 -10.15
N VAL A 89 -2.71 -14.05 -11.21
CA VAL A 89 -2.55 -14.59 -12.57
C VAL A 89 -1.06 -14.74 -12.86
N ALA A 90 -0.64 -15.90 -13.34
CA ALA A 90 0.76 -16.14 -13.69
C ALA A 90 0.91 -17.21 -14.78
N ASP A 91 2.05 -17.16 -15.48
CA ASP A 91 2.48 -18.09 -16.51
C ASP A 91 3.71 -18.87 -16.03
N ASP A 92 3.65 -20.20 -16.08
CA ASP A 92 4.77 -21.08 -15.72
C ASP A 92 5.56 -21.58 -16.94
N SER A 93 5.36 -20.96 -18.10
CA SER A 93 5.88 -21.30 -19.43
C SER A 93 5.36 -22.61 -20.03
N VAL A 94 4.45 -23.31 -19.34
CA VAL A 94 3.87 -24.57 -19.79
C VAL A 94 2.38 -24.41 -20.11
N HIS A 95 1.64 -23.71 -19.24
CA HIS A 95 0.18 -23.62 -19.30
C HIS A 95 -0.32 -22.23 -19.70
N GLY A 96 0.58 -21.30 -20.00
CA GLY A 96 0.18 -19.91 -20.20
C GLY A 96 -0.31 -19.24 -18.91
N ASN A 97 -0.95 -18.08 -19.05
CA ASN A 97 -1.49 -17.33 -17.92
C ASN A 97 -2.73 -18.05 -17.34
N GLU A 98 -2.64 -18.49 -16.09
CA GLU A 98 -3.72 -19.19 -15.38
C GLU A 98 -3.96 -18.59 -13.99
N LEU A 99 -5.03 -19.04 -13.31
CA LEU A 99 -5.27 -18.67 -11.92
C LEU A 99 -4.39 -19.52 -11.00
N TRP A 100 -3.57 -18.86 -10.19
CA TRP A 100 -2.73 -19.48 -9.18
C TRP A 100 -3.16 -19.09 -7.78
N SER A 101 -2.83 -19.94 -6.81
CA SER A 101 -3.07 -19.69 -5.38
C SER A 101 -1.82 -20.00 -4.56
N THR A 102 -1.68 -19.34 -3.41
CA THR A 102 -0.67 -19.68 -2.40
C THR A 102 -1.25 -19.55 -0.99
N ASP A 103 -0.83 -20.44 -0.10
CA ASP A 103 -1.04 -20.32 1.35
C ASP A 103 0.16 -19.65 2.07
N GLY A 104 1.13 -19.14 1.29
CA GLY A 104 2.37 -18.58 1.80
C GLY A 104 3.51 -19.60 1.92
N THR A 105 3.33 -20.83 1.43
CA THR A 105 4.38 -21.85 1.33
C THR A 105 4.71 -22.21 -0.11
N ALA A 106 5.93 -22.66 -0.37
CA ALA A 106 6.34 -23.09 -1.71
C ALA A 106 5.50 -24.29 -2.20
N SER A 107 5.21 -25.25 -1.31
CA SER A 107 4.36 -26.42 -1.62
C SER A 107 2.89 -26.07 -1.82
N GLY A 108 2.38 -25.04 -1.13
CA GLY A 108 1.01 -24.56 -1.29
C GLY A 108 0.84 -23.55 -2.42
N THR A 109 1.90 -23.22 -3.16
CA THR A 109 1.86 -22.35 -4.33
C THR A 109 1.55 -23.18 -5.59
N VAL A 110 0.27 -23.27 -5.94
CA VAL A 110 -0.26 -24.19 -6.95
C VAL A 110 -1.24 -23.52 -7.89
N MET A 111 -1.31 -24.01 -9.13
CA MET A 111 -2.33 -23.62 -10.10
C MET A 111 -3.70 -24.09 -9.60
N VAL A 112 -4.71 -23.24 -9.69
CA VAL A 112 -6.08 -23.57 -9.28
C VAL A 112 -6.72 -24.48 -10.31
N LYS A 113 -6.59 -24.14 -11.59
CA LYS A 113 -7.09 -24.91 -12.74
C LYS A 113 -6.33 -24.48 -13.99
N ASP A 114 -5.98 -25.46 -14.83
CA ASP A 114 -5.60 -25.22 -16.23
C ASP A 114 -6.90 -25.04 -17.02
N ILE A 115 -7.29 -23.79 -17.28
CA ILE A 115 -8.56 -23.48 -17.95
C ILE A 115 -8.43 -23.74 -19.46
N ASN A 116 -7.28 -23.38 -20.05
CA ASN A 116 -7.00 -23.62 -21.47
C ASN A 116 -5.72 -24.45 -21.66
N PRO A 117 -5.85 -25.78 -21.75
CA PRO A 117 -4.70 -26.67 -21.91
C PRO A 117 -3.87 -26.46 -23.18
N ASN A 118 -4.37 -25.66 -24.14
CA ASN A 118 -3.73 -25.40 -25.43
C ASN A 118 -3.28 -23.94 -25.59
N GLY A 119 -3.39 -23.11 -24.55
CA GLY A 119 -3.24 -21.67 -24.71
C GLY A 119 -3.07 -20.93 -23.40
N ARG A 120 -3.68 -19.75 -23.29
CA ARG A 120 -3.73 -18.95 -22.06
C ARG A 120 -5.17 -18.95 -21.58
N GLY A 121 -5.43 -19.47 -20.40
CA GLY A 121 -6.78 -19.44 -19.82
C GLY A 121 -7.20 -18.05 -19.42
N ILE A 122 -6.33 -17.29 -18.76
CA ILE A 122 -6.63 -15.95 -18.26
C ILE A 122 -5.82 -14.90 -19.00
N LYS A 123 -6.48 -13.79 -19.33
CA LYS A 123 -5.81 -12.66 -19.95
C LYS A 123 -5.12 -11.79 -18.91
N ALA A 124 -3.78 -11.82 -18.89
CA ALA A 124 -3.00 -10.81 -18.17
C ALA A 124 -3.27 -9.41 -18.76
N GLN A 125 -3.67 -8.45 -17.92
CA GLN A 125 -3.92 -7.09 -18.36
C GLN A 125 -2.60 -6.36 -18.64
N TRP A 126 -2.51 -5.68 -19.78
CA TRP A 126 -1.46 -4.71 -20.07
C TRP A 126 -1.91 -3.35 -19.52
N GLY A 127 -1.62 -3.05 -18.25
CA GLY A 127 -1.98 -1.75 -17.67
C GLY A 127 -2.36 -1.80 -16.20
N GLU A 128 -3.00 -0.72 -15.75
CA GLU A 128 -3.36 -0.48 -14.35
C GLU A 128 -4.75 -1.07 -14.07
N GLY A 129 -4.81 -2.22 -13.41
CA GLY A 129 -6.07 -2.87 -13.02
C GLY A 129 -5.85 -4.31 -12.57
N SER A 130 -6.57 -4.74 -11.53
CA SER A 130 -6.59 -6.14 -11.13
C SER A 130 -7.32 -6.97 -12.20
N PRO A 131 -6.75 -8.08 -12.72
CA PRO A 131 -7.50 -9.02 -13.56
C PRO A 131 -8.54 -9.83 -12.76
N LEU A 132 -8.49 -9.75 -11.43
CA LEU A 132 -9.34 -10.48 -10.50
C LEU A 132 -10.22 -9.52 -9.69
N CYS A 133 -11.50 -9.85 -9.54
CA CYS A 133 -12.42 -9.13 -8.67
C CYS A 133 -12.97 -10.07 -7.59
N LEU A 134 -13.01 -9.65 -6.33
CA LEU A 134 -13.51 -10.47 -5.22
C LEU A 134 -14.93 -10.04 -4.85
N MET A 135 -15.87 -10.99 -4.83
CA MET A 135 -17.25 -10.80 -4.35
C MET A 135 -17.75 -12.08 -3.67
N ASP A 136 -18.32 -11.95 -2.48
CA ASP A 136 -18.94 -13.05 -1.72
C ASP A 136 -18.08 -14.33 -1.67
N GLY A 137 -16.79 -14.17 -1.37
CA GLY A 137 -15.85 -15.30 -1.26
C GLY A 137 -15.54 -16.02 -2.58
N LYS A 138 -15.80 -15.38 -3.73
CA LYS A 138 -15.43 -15.86 -5.07
C LYS A 138 -14.66 -14.81 -5.84
N LEU A 139 -13.69 -15.28 -6.62
CA LEU A 139 -12.97 -14.46 -7.59
C LEU A 139 -13.72 -14.48 -8.92
N TYR A 140 -13.87 -13.33 -9.55
CA TYR A 140 -14.45 -13.14 -10.88
C TYR A 140 -13.42 -12.54 -11.82
N PHE A 141 -13.35 -13.08 -13.03
CA PHE A 141 -12.33 -12.75 -14.02
C PHE A 141 -12.77 -13.14 -15.42
N ALA A 142 -12.04 -12.67 -16.44
CA ALA A 142 -12.23 -13.10 -17.82
C ALA A 142 -11.31 -14.28 -18.13
N ALA A 143 -11.87 -15.36 -18.68
CA ALA A 143 -11.08 -16.52 -19.11
C ALA A 143 -11.62 -17.16 -20.39
N ASP A 144 -10.73 -17.81 -21.12
CA ASP A 144 -10.96 -18.56 -22.35
C ASP A 144 -10.60 -20.02 -22.09
N ASP A 145 -11.50 -20.95 -22.38
CA ASP A 145 -11.26 -22.41 -22.27
C ASP A 145 -10.76 -23.05 -23.57
N GLY A 146 -10.48 -22.23 -24.59
CA GLY A 146 -10.12 -22.65 -25.94
C GLY A 146 -11.30 -23.05 -26.81
N VAL A 147 -12.53 -22.96 -26.31
CA VAL A 147 -13.77 -23.30 -27.03
C VAL A 147 -14.68 -22.09 -27.19
N HIS A 148 -14.88 -21.31 -26.12
CA HIS A 148 -15.86 -20.22 -26.08
C HIS A 148 -15.24 -18.82 -26.24
N GLY A 149 -13.90 -18.70 -26.22
CA GLY A 149 -13.24 -17.41 -26.15
C GLY A 149 -13.32 -16.81 -24.75
N PHE A 150 -12.91 -15.55 -24.58
CA PHE A 150 -12.94 -14.90 -23.26
C PHE A 150 -14.36 -14.57 -22.84
N GLU A 151 -14.80 -15.25 -21.80
CA GLU A 151 -16.10 -15.12 -21.15
C GLU A 151 -15.94 -14.70 -19.68
N PRO A 152 -17.00 -14.30 -18.97
CA PRO A 152 -16.96 -14.14 -17.52
C PRO A 152 -16.87 -15.49 -16.82
N TRP A 153 -15.93 -15.62 -15.89
CA TRP A 153 -15.69 -16.80 -15.06
C TRP A 153 -15.69 -16.43 -13.59
N TYR A 154 -15.88 -17.45 -12.75
CA TYR A 154 -15.68 -17.33 -11.31
C TYR A 154 -14.91 -18.53 -10.74
N SER A 155 -14.31 -18.33 -9.55
CA SER A 155 -13.63 -19.37 -8.78
C SER A 155 -13.85 -19.20 -7.28
N ASP A 156 -14.16 -20.29 -6.58
CA ASP A 156 -14.11 -20.37 -5.11
C ASP A 156 -12.70 -20.70 -4.57
N GLY A 157 -11.70 -20.75 -5.45
CA GLY A 157 -10.33 -21.12 -5.16
C GLY A 157 -10.02 -22.62 -5.33
N THR A 158 -10.98 -23.42 -5.80
CA THR A 158 -10.80 -24.83 -6.15
C THR A 158 -10.94 -25.08 -7.65
N ALA A 159 -10.32 -26.16 -8.16
CA ALA A 159 -10.46 -26.55 -9.56
C ALA A 159 -11.92 -26.81 -9.96
N ASN A 160 -12.69 -27.47 -9.08
CA ASN A 160 -14.10 -27.82 -9.34
C ASN A 160 -15.03 -26.60 -9.29
N GLY A 161 -14.75 -25.65 -8.39
CA GLY A 161 -15.47 -24.40 -8.27
C GLY A 161 -15.00 -23.30 -9.23
N THR A 162 -14.05 -23.60 -10.13
CA THR A 162 -13.61 -22.69 -11.21
C THR A 162 -14.40 -22.97 -12.49
N GLN A 163 -15.35 -22.11 -12.79
CA GLN A 163 -16.37 -22.34 -13.82
C GLN A 163 -16.71 -21.06 -14.58
N MET A 164 -17.13 -21.24 -15.84
CA MET A 164 -17.69 -20.15 -16.63
C MET A 164 -19.00 -19.69 -15.99
N LEU A 165 -19.14 -18.38 -15.80
CA LEU A 165 -20.36 -17.79 -15.25
C LEU A 165 -21.48 -17.82 -16.29
N LYS A 166 -21.16 -17.43 -17.53
CA LYS A 166 -22.09 -17.40 -18.65
C LYS A 166 -21.33 -17.26 -19.96
N ASP A 167 -21.73 -18.04 -20.96
CA ASP A 167 -21.37 -17.78 -22.35
C ASP A 167 -22.29 -16.65 -22.85
N ILE A 168 -21.76 -15.43 -22.91
CA ILE A 168 -22.53 -14.25 -23.32
C ILE A 168 -22.61 -14.15 -24.84
N ASN A 169 -21.57 -14.56 -25.56
CA ASN A 169 -21.54 -14.56 -27.01
C ASN A 169 -21.20 -15.95 -27.53
N ILE A 170 -22.26 -16.67 -27.88
CA ILE A 170 -22.20 -18.07 -28.34
C ILE A 170 -21.40 -18.30 -29.62
N SER A 171 -20.94 -17.25 -30.30
CA SER A 171 -20.26 -17.36 -31.60
C SER A 171 -18.77 -17.04 -31.54
N VAL A 172 -18.36 -16.17 -30.62
CA VAL A 172 -16.99 -15.66 -30.44
C VAL A 172 -16.84 -15.10 -29.03
N SER A 173 -15.61 -14.90 -28.56
CA SER A 173 -15.28 -14.18 -27.32
C SER A 173 -16.18 -12.97 -27.04
N SER A 174 -16.90 -12.97 -25.92
CA SER A 174 -17.72 -11.83 -25.49
C SER A 174 -16.91 -10.69 -24.87
N ILE A 175 -15.72 -10.98 -24.35
CA ILE A 175 -14.83 -9.98 -23.75
C ILE A 175 -13.71 -9.65 -24.74
N ASP A 176 -13.64 -8.39 -25.19
CA ASP A 176 -12.59 -7.96 -26.12
C ASP A 176 -11.21 -7.88 -25.43
N THR A 177 -10.21 -8.14 -26.25
CA THR A 177 -8.77 -8.22 -26.06
C THR A 177 -8.09 -7.00 -25.45
N PHE A 178 -8.79 -5.95 -25.02
CA PHE A 178 -8.14 -4.78 -24.43
C PHE A 178 -8.46 -4.53 -22.95
N LEU A 179 -9.70 -4.63 -22.45
CA LEU A 179 -9.98 -4.31 -21.04
C LEU A 179 -11.24 -5.01 -20.52
N MET A 180 -11.11 -5.84 -19.47
CA MET A 180 -12.26 -6.12 -18.60
C MET A 180 -12.27 -5.01 -17.54
N ASN A 181 -13.13 -4.01 -17.71
CA ASN A 181 -13.51 -3.17 -16.58
C ASN A 181 -14.35 -4.05 -15.68
N ILE A 182 -13.91 -4.35 -14.46
CA ILE A 182 -14.68 -5.10 -13.49
C ILE A 182 -14.71 -4.34 -12.17
N ALA A 183 -15.87 -4.29 -11.55
CA ALA A 183 -16.05 -3.68 -10.24
C ALA A 183 -17.14 -4.41 -9.47
N THR A 184 -17.05 -4.37 -8.14
CA THR A 184 -18.08 -4.91 -7.24
C THR A 184 -18.80 -3.79 -6.52
N VAL A 185 -20.13 -3.86 -6.52
CA VAL A 185 -21.01 -2.94 -5.80
C VAL A 185 -22.23 -3.71 -5.33
N ASN A 186 -22.54 -3.65 -4.03
CA ASN A 186 -23.76 -4.20 -3.44
C ASN A 186 -24.04 -5.67 -3.85
N ASP A 187 -23.07 -6.55 -3.62
CA ASP A 187 -23.13 -7.99 -3.94
C ASP A 187 -23.39 -8.31 -5.43
N ALA A 188 -23.10 -7.36 -6.32
CA ALA A 188 -23.08 -7.58 -7.76
C ALA A 188 -21.71 -7.22 -8.35
N ILE A 189 -21.29 -8.00 -9.35
CA ILE A 189 -20.22 -7.59 -10.25
C ILE A 189 -20.81 -6.78 -11.40
N TYR A 190 -20.04 -5.79 -11.85
CA TYR A 190 -20.29 -5.02 -13.05
C TYR A 190 -19.11 -5.21 -13.98
N PHE A 191 -19.38 -5.52 -15.23
CA PHE A 191 -18.35 -5.76 -16.24
C PHE A 191 -18.80 -5.35 -17.64
N THR A 192 -17.86 -5.22 -18.55
CA THR A 192 -18.15 -5.02 -19.98
C THR A 192 -18.13 -6.33 -20.74
N ALA A 193 -19.16 -6.58 -21.56
CA ALA A 193 -19.19 -7.72 -22.48
C ALA A 193 -19.98 -7.39 -23.75
N ASN A 194 -19.68 -8.10 -24.83
CA ASN A 194 -20.32 -8.00 -26.14
C ASN A 194 -21.07 -9.29 -26.45
N ASN A 195 -22.39 -9.22 -26.54
CA ASN A 195 -23.26 -10.36 -26.86
C ASN A 195 -23.41 -10.65 -28.37
N GLY A 196 -22.67 -9.95 -29.22
CA GLY A 196 -22.76 -10.05 -30.68
C GLY A 196 -23.96 -9.30 -31.30
N ILE A 197 -24.80 -8.65 -30.48
CA ILE A 197 -26.01 -7.93 -30.92
C ILE A 197 -25.92 -6.44 -30.61
N SER A 198 -25.64 -6.09 -29.35
CA SER A 198 -25.60 -4.72 -28.83
C SER A 198 -24.19 -4.10 -28.82
N GLY A 199 -23.17 -4.83 -29.26
CA GLY A 199 -21.78 -4.42 -29.08
C GLY A 199 -21.31 -4.52 -27.64
N GLN A 200 -20.20 -3.87 -27.30
CA GLN A 200 -19.61 -3.91 -25.96
C GLN A 200 -20.40 -3.01 -25.00
N GLU A 201 -21.05 -3.60 -24.01
CA GLU A 201 -21.98 -2.90 -23.12
C GLU A 201 -21.75 -3.19 -21.64
N LEU A 202 -22.45 -2.47 -20.76
CA LEU A 202 -22.43 -2.73 -19.31
C LEU A 202 -23.34 -3.92 -18.94
N TRP A 203 -22.75 -4.92 -18.29
CA TRP A 203 -23.41 -6.08 -17.72
C TRP A 203 -23.29 -6.10 -16.21
N THR A 204 -24.25 -6.76 -15.56
CA THR A 204 -24.22 -7.03 -14.13
C THR A 204 -24.49 -8.50 -13.84
N SER A 205 -24.01 -8.99 -12.70
CA SER A 205 -24.28 -10.33 -12.20
C SER A 205 -24.27 -10.40 -10.68
N ASP A 206 -25.20 -11.18 -10.11
CA ASP A 206 -25.24 -11.58 -8.70
C ASP A 206 -24.35 -12.82 -8.41
N GLY A 207 -23.52 -13.23 -9.37
CA GLY A 207 -22.71 -14.44 -9.27
C GLY A 207 -23.38 -15.71 -9.79
N THR A 208 -24.58 -15.61 -10.38
CA THR A 208 -25.29 -16.71 -11.02
C THR A 208 -25.49 -16.49 -12.52
N PRO A 209 -25.58 -17.56 -13.34
CA PRO A 209 -25.90 -17.41 -14.77
C PRO A 209 -27.24 -16.71 -15.04
N ALA A 210 -28.23 -16.91 -14.15
CA ALA A 210 -29.57 -16.35 -14.25
C ALA A 210 -29.60 -14.84 -13.91
N GLY A 211 -28.85 -14.43 -12.90
CA GLY A 211 -28.68 -13.02 -12.53
C GLY A 211 -27.68 -12.27 -13.41
N THR A 212 -27.00 -12.94 -14.35
CA THR A 212 -26.08 -12.30 -15.29
C THR A 212 -26.81 -11.75 -16.51
N HIS A 213 -26.89 -10.42 -16.64
CA HIS A 213 -27.65 -9.77 -17.71
C HIS A 213 -27.10 -8.39 -18.10
N LEU A 214 -27.47 -7.95 -19.31
CA LEU A 214 -27.21 -6.60 -19.81
C LEU A 214 -27.98 -5.60 -18.95
N VAL A 215 -27.29 -4.57 -18.43
CA VAL A 215 -27.91 -3.52 -17.62
C VAL A 215 -28.78 -2.63 -18.51
N ARG A 216 -28.18 -2.13 -19.59
CA ARG A 216 -28.80 -1.24 -20.56
C ARG A 216 -27.93 -1.18 -21.81
N ASP A 217 -28.58 -1.21 -22.97
CA ASP A 217 -27.96 -0.87 -24.26
C ASP A 217 -27.81 0.66 -24.32
N LEU A 218 -26.57 1.14 -24.31
CA LEU A 218 -26.21 2.56 -24.30
C LEU A 218 -25.72 3.04 -25.67
N ASP A 219 -25.39 2.12 -26.59
CA ASP A 219 -24.89 2.37 -27.94
C ASP A 219 -25.93 2.05 -29.01
N ASN A 220 -26.75 3.04 -29.35
CA ASN A 220 -27.68 2.95 -30.49
C ASN A 220 -26.98 2.82 -31.86
N ASP A 221 -25.66 3.08 -31.96
CA ASP A 221 -24.92 3.14 -33.22
C ASP A 221 -23.77 2.13 -33.34
N SER A 222 -23.62 1.20 -32.38
CA SER A 222 -22.61 0.13 -32.40
C SER A 222 -21.16 0.63 -32.60
N SER A 223 -20.87 1.88 -32.22
CA SER A 223 -19.64 2.57 -32.61
C SER A 223 -18.40 2.28 -31.74
N GLY A 224 -18.48 1.26 -30.87
CA GLY A 224 -17.35 0.37 -30.59
C GLY A 224 -16.57 0.61 -29.29
N VAL A 225 -17.02 1.48 -28.38
CA VAL A 225 -16.37 1.65 -27.07
C VAL A 225 -17.42 1.56 -25.97
N GLY A 226 -17.46 0.43 -25.27
CA GLY A 226 -18.39 0.24 -24.16
C GLY A 226 -18.11 1.12 -22.94
N PRO A 227 -19.01 1.14 -21.96
CA PRO A 227 -18.80 1.74 -20.65
C PRO A 227 -17.43 1.42 -20.04
N TYR A 228 -16.73 2.40 -19.49
CA TYR A 228 -15.38 2.20 -18.97
C TYR A 228 -15.10 3.07 -17.74
N LYS A 229 -13.94 2.86 -17.08
CA LYS A 229 -13.54 3.56 -15.83
C LYS A 229 -14.58 3.41 -14.71
N PHE A 230 -14.77 2.18 -14.27
CA PHE A 230 -15.72 1.85 -13.20
C PHE A 230 -15.25 2.38 -11.84
N MET A 231 -16.13 3.12 -11.17
CA MET A 231 -15.90 3.75 -9.88
C MET A 231 -17.04 3.38 -8.93
N PRO A 232 -16.88 2.36 -8.08
CA PRO A 232 -17.80 2.07 -6.99
C PRO A 232 -18.13 3.32 -6.17
N TYR A 233 -19.42 3.56 -5.92
CA TYR A 233 -19.90 4.72 -5.19
C TYR A 233 -21.16 4.38 -4.39
N ALA A 234 -21.01 4.27 -3.07
CA ALA A 234 -22.05 3.76 -2.17
C ALA A 234 -22.60 2.42 -2.70
N ASN A 235 -23.92 2.31 -2.92
CA ASN A 235 -24.56 1.10 -3.46
C ASN A 235 -24.77 1.17 -4.97
N ARG A 236 -24.03 2.05 -5.67
CA ARG A 236 -24.15 2.28 -7.11
C ARG A 236 -22.77 2.30 -7.77
N LEU A 237 -22.77 2.17 -9.09
CA LEU A 237 -21.57 2.31 -9.90
C LEU A 237 -21.62 3.63 -10.66
N VAL A 238 -20.52 4.38 -10.64
CA VAL A 238 -20.27 5.47 -11.58
C VAL A 238 -19.31 4.99 -12.67
N PHE A 239 -19.58 5.31 -13.92
CA PHE A 239 -18.72 4.95 -15.05
C PHE A 239 -18.74 6.04 -16.12
N LEU A 240 -17.75 6.01 -17.01
CA LEU A 240 -17.67 6.91 -18.16
C LEU A 240 -18.12 6.19 -19.44
N LYS A 241 -18.76 6.95 -20.32
CA LYS A 241 -19.10 6.53 -21.66
C LYS A 241 -18.62 7.57 -22.66
N TYR A 242 -17.94 7.08 -23.69
CA TYR A 242 -17.48 7.88 -24.82
C TYR A 242 -18.51 7.81 -25.95
N TYR A 243 -18.77 8.94 -26.60
CA TYR A 243 -19.57 9.05 -27.81
C TYR A 243 -18.71 9.70 -28.91
N ASN A 244 -18.56 9.03 -30.06
CA ASN A 244 -17.67 9.45 -31.15
C ASN A 244 -17.94 10.88 -31.70
N ASN A 245 -19.10 11.47 -31.40
CA ASN A 245 -19.54 12.77 -31.89
C ASN A 245 -19.64 13.86 -30.82
N THR A 246 -19.21 13.58 -29.58
CA THR A 246 -19.20 14.58 -28.50
C THR A 246 -17.78 15.07 -28.22
N ALA A 247 -17.67 16.34 -27.81
CA ALA A 247 -16.41 16.93 -27.34
C ALA A 247 -16.04 16.50 -25.90
N SER A 248 -16.81 15.60 -25.29
CA SER A 248 -16.63 15.17 -23.91
C SER A 248 -17.26 13.80 -23.68
N ASP A 249 -16.69 13.09 -22.72
CA ASP A 249 -17.31 11.90 -22.15
C ASP A 249 -18.52 12.26 -21.31
N THR A 250 -19.45 11.34 -21.18
CA THR A 250 -20.56 11.46 -20.23
C THR A 250 -20.35 10.46 -19.11
N ALA A 251 -20.47 10.91 -17.87
CA ALA A 251 -20.54 9.98 -16.75
C ALA A 251 -21.97 9.56 -16.49
N TYR A 252 -22.11 8.32 -16.08
CA TYR A 252 -23.37 7.70 -15.71
C TYR A 252 -23.29 7.19 -14.28
N ILE A 253 -24.45 7.11 -13.64
CA ILE A 253 -24.66 6.33 -12.42
C ILE A 253 -25.62 5.18 -12.74
N THR A 254 -25.43 4.04 -12.08
CA THR A 254 -26.30 2.87 -12.21
C THR A 254 -26.43 2.11 -10.91
N ASP A 255 -27.61 1.50 -10.70
CA ASP A 255 -27.89 0.50 -9.68
C ASP A 255 -27.98 -0.93 -10.25
N GLY A 256 -27.56 -1.11 -11.51
CA GLY A 256 -27.66 -2.38 -12.24
C GLY A 256 -28.96 -2.57 -13.01
N THR A 257 -29.91 -1.64 -12.91
CA THR A 257 -31.16 -1.70 -13.67
C THR A 257 -31.19 -0.72 -14.84
N PHE A 258 -32.03 -1.01 -15.83
CA PHE A 258 -32.25 -0.11 -16.97
C PHE A 258 -32.69 1.30 -16.54
N ILE A 259 -33.65 1.39 -15.60
CA ILE A 259 -34.23 2.67 -15.15
C ILE A 259 -33.25 3.45 -14.27
N GLY A 260 -32.51 2.75 -13.40
CA GLY A 260 -31.52 3.36 -12.51
C GLY A 260 -30.21 3.76 -13.18
N THR A 261 -30.03 3.41 -14.46
CA THR A 261 -28.87 3.80 -15.27
C THR A 261 -29.12 5.14 -15.97
N GLN A 262 -28.49 6.21 -15.48
CA GLN A 262 -28.77 7.59 -15.93
C GLN A 262 -27.48 8.42 -16.06
N PRO A 263 -27.40 9.34 -17.04
CA PRO A 263 -26.29 10.27 -17.13
C PRO A 263 -26.35 11.28 -15.97
N ILE A 264 -25.19 11.59 -15.39
CA ILE A 264 -25.04 12.56 -14.30
C ILE A 264 -24.22 13.79 -14.69
N GLY A 265 -23.76 13.85 -15.94
CA GLY A 265 -23.16 15.06 -16.51
C GLY A 265 -21.89 14.79 -17.32
N PRO A 266 -21.41 15.82 -18.04
CA PRO A 266 -20.22 15.70 -18.88
C PRO A 266 -18.93 15.69 -18.05
N VAL A 267 -17.96 14.91 -18.52
CA VAL A 267 -16.56 14.97 -18.12
C VAL A 267 -15.79 15.62 -19.25
N GLU A 268 -15.59 16.93 -19.13
CA GLU A 268 -14.95 17.78 -20.16
C GLU A 268 -13.43 17.58 -20.25
N ILE A 269 -13.01 16.36 -20.58
CA ILE A 269 -11.62 15.97 -20.87
C ILE A 269 -11.64 15.07 -22.10
N ASP A 270 -10.75 15.34 -23.06
CA ASP A 270 -10.58 14.49 -24.23
C ASP A 270 -9.95 13.15 -23.84
N PHE A 271 -10.68 12.06 -24.09
CA PHE A 271 -10.27 10.68 -23.80
C PHE A 271 -9.70 10.54 -22.37
N PRO A 272 -10.54 10.67 -21.34
CA PRO A 272 -10.09 10.72 -19.95
C PRO A 272 -9.48 9.39 -19.50
N GLN A 273 -8.27 9.47 -18.97
CA GLN A 273 -7.68 8.43 -18.15
C GLN A 273 -8.09 8.68 -16.69
N LEU A 274 -8.84 7.75 -16.11
CA LEU A 274 -9.08 7.72 -14.66
C LEU A 274 -7.77 7.35 -13.97
N ASN A 275 -7.22 8.28 -13.20
CA ASN A 275 -5.99 8.02 -12.43
C ASN A 275 -6.32 7.36 -11.10
N ASP A 276 -7.39 7.82 -10.44
CA ASP A 276 -7.87 7.27 -9.18
C ASP A 276 -9.26 7.82 -8.82
N HIS A 277 -9.92 7.16 -7.88
CA HIS A 277 -11.18 7.61 -7.29
C HIS A 277 -11.24 7.27 -5.81
N ALA A 278 -12.00 8.06 -5.05
CA ALA A 278 -12.24 7.78 -3.63
C ALA A 278 -13.59 8.33 -3.18
N ILE A 279 -14.19 7.63 -2.22
CA ILE A 279 -15.39 8.09 -1.54
C ILE A 279 -14.97 8.84 -0.28
N ARG A 280 -15.56 10.01 -0.05
CA ARG A 280 -15.46 10.76 1.20
C ARG A 280 -16.82 11.35 1.54
N GLY A 281 -17.33 11.00 2.72
CA GLY A 281 -18.70 11.39 3.10
C GLY A 281 -19.71 10.71 2.18
N ASP A 282 -20.61 11.51 1.61
CA ASP A 282 -21.63 11.11 0.65
C ASP A 282 -21.24 11.43 -0.79
N ARG A 283 -19.95 11.55 -1.09
CA ARG A 283 -19.46 11.97 -2.41
C ARG A 283 -18.35 11.08 -2.94
N LEU A 284 -18.39 10.86 -4.25
CA LEU A 284 -17.30 10.29 -5.03
C LEU A 284 -16.43 11.44 -5.56
N TYR A 285 -15.12 11.31 -5.41
CA TYR A 285 -14.11 12.17 -6.03
C TYR A 285 -13.30 11.32 -6.99
N PHE A 286 -12.97 11.87 -8.15
CA PHE A 286 -12.14 11.18 -9.11
C PHE A 286 -11.29 12.16 -9.91
N LEU A 287 -10.07 11.71 -10.25
CA LEU A 287 -9.09 12.49 -10.95
C LEU A 287 -8.93 11.95 -12.37
N CYS A 288 -9.23 12.77 -13.37
CA CYS A 288 -9.10 12.40 -14.78
C CYS A 288 -8.00 13.21 -15.47
N THR A 289 -7.20 12.55 -16.31
CA THR A 289 -6.15 13.19 -17.12
C THR A 289 -6.44 12.98 -18.61
N PRO A 290 -6.28 13.99 -19.48
CA PRO A 290 -6.43 13.81 -20.93
C PRO A 290 -5.39 12.83 -21.50
N SER A 291 -5.75 12.08 -22.54
CA SER A 291 -4.85 11.07 -23.14
C SER A 291 -3.70 11.62 -24.00
N TYR A 292 -3.74 12.91 -24.38
CA TYR A 292 -2.78 13.52 -25.33
C TYR A 292 -2.06 14.76 -24.79
N ALA A 293 -2.78 15.77 -24.33
CA ALA A 293 -2.20 16.96 -23.71
C ALA A 293 -3.26 17.73 -22.92
N GLY A 294 -2.84 18.40 -21.85
CA GLY A 294 -3.71 19.25 -21.02
C GLY A 294 -3.58 18.95 -19.53
N PRO A 295 -4.14 19.82 -18.68
CA PRO A 295 -4.19 19.57 -17.24
C PRO A 295 -5.18 18.45 -16.93
N SER A 296 -4.87 17.61 -15.94
CA SER A 296 -5.89 16.80 -15.28
C SER A 296 -6.98 17.69 -14.68
N LYS A 297 -8.17 17.12 -14.46
CA LYS A 297 -9.23 17.78 -13.70
C LYS A 297 -9.72 16.86 -12.60
N LEU A 298 -10.02 17.49 -11.47
CA LEU A 298 -10.60 16.85 -10.32
C LEU A 298 -12.12 17.03 -10.38
N TYR A 299 -12.85 15.94 -10.26
CA TYR A 299 -14.30 15.93 -10.27
C TYR A 299 -14.84 15.41 -8.96
N ARG A 300 -16.07 15.81 -8.64
CA ARG A 300 -16.89 15.20 -7.61
C ARG A 300 -18.30 14.96 -8.08
N THR A 301 -18.98 14.00 -7.46
CA THR A 301 -20.42 13.77 -7.62
C THR A 301 -21.06 13.30 -6.33
N ASP A 302 -22.31 13.71 -6.14
CA ASP A 302 -23.24 13.20 -5.13
C ASP A 302 -24.15 12.08 -5.69
N GLY A 303 -23.96 11.71 -6.96
CA GLY A 303 -24.77 10.74 -7.69
C GLY A 303 -25.98 11.33 -8.41
N VAL A 304 -26.18 12.65 -8.33
CA VAL A 304 -27.19 13.38 -9.13
C VAL A 304 -26.50 14.17 -10.23
N SER A 305 -25.38 14.83 -9.91
CA SER A 305 -24.65 15.64 -10.88
C SER A 305 -23.14 15.52 -10.71
N ILE A 306 -22.39 15.80 -11.77
CA ILE A 306 -20.94 16.00 -11.72
C ILE A 306 -20.60 17.46 -11.65
N THR A 307 -19.66 17.78 -10.77
CA THR A 307 -19.05 19.11 -10.68
C THR A 307 -17.53 18.98 -10.81
N ALA A 308 -16.94 19.74 -11.74
CA ALA A 308 -15.51 19.95 -11.75
C ALA A 308 -15.13 20.85 -10.56
N ILE A 309 -14.12 20.44 -9.81
CA ILE A 309 -13.56 21.25 -8.72
C ILE A 309 -12.59 22.24 -9.35
N ASP A 310 -12.71 23.53 -9.02
CA ASP A 310 -11.78 24.54 -9.52
C ASP A 310 -10.37 24.26 -8.98
N THR A 311 -9.49 23.87 -9.90
CA THR A 311 -8.09 23.59 -9.64
C THR A 311 -7.16 24.68 -10.19
N THR A 312 -7.62 25.90 -10.46
CA THR A 312 -6.78 26.98 -11.04
C THR A 312 -5.54 27.32 -10.19
N TRP A 313 -5.54 27.00 -8.89
CA TRP A 313 -4.43 27.12 -7.95
C TRP A 313 -3.56 25.83 -7.86
N ILE A 314 -3.90 24.78 -8.61
CA ILE A 314 -3.21 23.49 -8.71
C ILE A 314 -2.80 23.23 -10.16
N GLN A 315 -1.52 23.01 -10.39
CA GLN A 315 -1.11 22.32 -11.62
C GLN A 315 -1.19 20.82 -11.37
N THR A 316 -2.27 20.20 -11.83
CA THR A 316 -2.31 18.75 -11.92
C THR A 316 -1.39 18.31 -13.07
N PRO A 317 -0.61 17.23 -12.92
CA PRO A 317 0.38 16.84 -13.92
C PRO A 317 -0.26 16.67 -15.30
N SER A 318 0.27 17.39 -16.29
CA SER A 318 -0.01 17.06 -17.68
C SER A 318 0.74 15.79 -18.06
N MET A 319 0.21 15.12 -19.08
CA MET A 319 0.70 13.97 -19.87
C MET A 319 2.18 13.55 -19.88
N VAL A 320 3.13 14.40 -19.50
CA VAL A 320 4.55 14.06 -19.38
C VAL A 320 4.82 13.10 -18.20
N ASP A 321 3.91 13.03 -17.22
CA ASP A 321 4.08 12.27 -15.98
C ASP A 321 3.37 10.89 -15.98
N LYS A 322 3.10 10.33 -17.17
CA LYS A 322 2.38 9.07 -17.45
C LYS A 322 2.88 7.79 -16.76
N ARG A 323 3.85 7.87 -15.85
CA ARG A 323 4.69 6.73 -15.52
C ARG A 323 4.84 6.41 -14.04
N GLY A 324 4.15 7.02 -13.07
CA GLY A 324 4.49 6.78 -11.65
C GLY A 324 3.40 6.90 -10.59
N PHE A 325 2.12 6.71 -10.89
CA PHE A 325 1.08 6.85 -9.87
C PHE A 325 0.85 5.54 -9.10
N SER A 326 1.09 5.61 -7.79
CA SER A 326 0.49 4.73 -6.78
C SER A 326 -0.37 5.62 -5.87
N SER A 327 -1.65 5.30 -5.73
CA SER A 327 -2.70 5.94 -4.91
C SER A 327 -2.72 7.47 -5.02
N SER A 328 -3.54 8.01 -5.93
CA SER A 328 -3.80 9.44 -5.93
C SER A 328 -4.62 9.79 -4.71
N PHE A 329 -5.64 9.04 -4.29
CA PHE A 329 -6.44 9.41 -3.13
C PHE A 329 -6.14 8.61 -1.86
N ILE A 330 -6.08 9.30 -0.73
CA ILE A 330 -6.15 8.69 0.61
C ILE A 330 -7.13 9.44 1.50
N ASN A 331 -7.93 8.70 2.26
CA ASN A 331 -8.72 9.25 3.34
C ASN A 331 -7.86 9.33 4.60
N PHE A 332 -7.73 10.52 5.20
CA PHE A 332 -6.94 10.73 6.40
C PHE A 332 -7.48 11.90 7.21
N ASN A 333 -7.68 11.72 8.53
CA ASN A 333 -8.19 12.77 9.44
C ASN A 333 -9.38 13.56 8.87
N GLU A 334 -10.42 12.86 8.43
CA GLU A 334 -11.65 13.45 7.88
C GLU A 334 -11.47 14.27 6.60
N LEU A 335 -10.29 14.23 5.98
CA LEU A 335 -9.98 14.90 4.73
C LEU A 335 -9.56 13.89 3.68
N LEU A 336 -9.74 14.28 2.43
CA LEU A 336 -9.26 13.50 1.29
C LEU A 336 -7.97 14.12 0.80
N PHE A 337 -6.89 13.36 0.70
CA PHE A 337 -5.60 13.85 0.21
C PHE A 337 -5.20 13.18 -1.09
N TYR A 338 -4.41 13.90 -1.87
CA TYR A 338 -3.83 13.39 -3.08
C TYR A 338 -2.53 14.07 -3.49
N SER A 339 -1.78 13.40 -4.35
CA SER A 339 -0.53 13.95 -4.91
C SER A 339 -0.82 14.86 -6.11
N GLY A 340 -0.21 16.05 -6.11
CA GLY A 340 -0.32 17.02 -7.23
C GLY A 340 0.70 18.14 -7.12
N LYS A 341 0.66 19.15 -8.00
CA LYS A 341 1.54 20.33 -7.88
C LYS A 341 0.74 21.57 -7.49
N ALA A 342 1.15 22.24 -6.42
CA ALA A 342 0.65 23.57 -6.09
C ALA A 342 1.69 24.59 -6.56
N LEU A 343 1.30 25.56 -7.40
CA LEU A 343 2.22 26.58 -7.95
C LEU A 343 3.51 25.96 -8.55
N SER A 344 3.36 24.87 -9.31
CA SER A 344 4.46 24.08 -9.91
C SER A 344 5.33 23.29 -8.91
N VAL A 345 5.03 23.32 -7.61
CA VAL A 345 5.75 22.57 -6.56
C VAL A 345 5.03 21.25 -6.25
N PRO A 346 5.69 20.09 -6.42
CA PRO A 346 5.13 18.81 -6.01
C PRO A 346 4.73 18.77 -4.53
N SER A 347 3.50 18.33 -4.27
CA SER A 347 2.85 18.50 -2.98
C SER A 347 1.85 17.38 -2.69
N ILE A 348 1.55 17.20 -1.40
CA ILE A 348 0.34 16.51 -0.95
C ILE A 348 -0.73 17.58 -0.78
N LEU A 349 -1.80 17.45 -1.54
CA LEU A 349 -2.94 18.36 -1.59
C LEU A 349 -4.08 17.71 -0.81
N GLY A 350 -4.75 18.45 0.05
CA GLY A 350 -5.98 18.01 0.69
C GLY A 350 -7.18 18.65 0.04
N ILE A 351 -8.35 18.02 0.16
CA ILE A 351 -9.66 18.54 -0.22
C ILE A 351 -10.45 18.70 1.07
N ARG A 352 -10.96 19.91 1.32
CA ARG A 352 -11.92 20.21 2.39
C ARG A 352 -13.24 20.57 1.77
N GLU A 353 -14.31 20.10 2.39
CA GLU A 353 -15.65 20.58 2.06
C GLU A 353 -16.03 21.71 3.02
N ASN A 354 -16.29 22.90 2.46
CA ASN A 354 -16.83 24.04 3.19
C ASN A 354 -18.14 24.46 2.50
N GLU A 355 -19.27 24.32 3.21
CA GLU A 355 -20.58 24.85 2.78
C GLU A 355 -20.96 24.51 1.34
N GLY A 356 -20.76 23.25 0.94
CA GLY A 356 -21.09 22.78 -0.41
C GLY A 356 -20.01 22.99 -1.46
N TYR A 357 -18.90 23.68 -1.15
CA TYR A 357 -17.74 23.84 -2.04
C TYR A 357 -16.57 22.99 -1.57
N ALA A 358 -15.86 22.38 -2.51
CA ALA A 358 -14.61 21.69 -2.23
C ALA A 358 -13.47 22.67 -2.53
N THR A 359 -12.71 23.05 -1.51
CA THR A 359 -11.47 23.81 -1.67
C THR A 359 -10.33 22.91 -1.28
N GLY A 360 -9.25 22.90 -2.07
CA GLY A 360 -8.06 22.21 -1.61
C GLY A 360 -7.05 23.14 -0.97
N PHE A 361 -6.10 22.50 -0.31
CA PHE A 361 -5.03 23.15 0.40
C PHE A 361 -3.76 22.35 0.24
N GLN A 362 -2.62 23.02 0.31
CA GLN A 362 -1.31 22.38 0.30
C GLN A 362 -0.93 22.00 1.74
N MET A 363 -0.48 20.76 1.96
CA MET A 363 0.17 20.44 3.24
C MET A 363 1.49 21.23 3.36
N PRO A 364 1.90 21.67 4.57
CA PRO A 364 3.17 22.36 4.79
C PRO A 364 4.34 21.55 4.24
N TYR A 365 4.93 22.08 3.18
CA TYR A 365 5.99 21.44 2.42
C TYR A 365 7.37 21.81 2.98
N VAL A 366 8.22 20.80 3.21
CA VAL A 366 9.68 20.95 3.33
C VAL A 366 10.32 19.73 2.66
N GLY A 367 10.39 19.75 1.32
CA GLY A 367 11.16 18.79 0.53
C GLY A 367 12.33 19.48 -0.19
N PRO A 368 13.37 18.73 -0.60
CA PRO A 368 14.66 19.30 -1.01
C PRO A 368 14.66 19.91 -2.42
N ASP A 369 13.65 19.63 -3.25
CA ASP A 369 13.65 20.02 -4.67
C ASP A 369 12.33 20.68 -5.07
N THR A 370 12.28 22.01 -4.98
CA THR A 370 11.14 22.83 -5.41
C THR A 370 11.01 22.93 -6.93
N ALA A 371 11.96 22.37 -7.71
CA ALA A 371 11.99 22.43 -9.17
C ALA A 371 11.74 21.06 -9.84
N SER A 372 11.48 20.02 -9.05
CA SER A 372 11.30 18.66 -9.54
C SER A 372 9.97 18.44 -10.27
N SER A 373 9.98 17.61 -11.32
CA SER A 373 8.76 17.17 -12.01
C SER A 373 7.98 16.10 -11.26
N TYR A 374 8.56 15.46 -10.25
CA TYR A 374 8.10 14.22 -9.63
C TYR A 374 7.18 14.45 -8.43
N LEU A 375 6.10 13.68 -8.33
CA LEU A 375 5.13 13.77 -7.24
C LEU A 375 5.46 12.87 -6.03
N PRO A 376 4.90 13.18 -4.84
CA PRO A 376 4.78 12.20 -3.77
C PRO A 376 4.04 10.96 -4.26
N THR A 377 4.55 9.78 -3.92
CA THR A 377 3.92 8.49 -4.28
C THR A 377 3.79 7.60 -3.05
N SER A 378 2.94 6.58 -3.16
CA SER A 378 2.67 5.56 -2.14
C SER A 378 2.27 6.21 -0.84
N LEU A 379 1.21 7.03 -0.87
CA LEU A 379 0.70 7.68 0.32
C LEU A 379 0.13 6.61 1.26
N THR A 380 0.78 6.36 2.39
CA THR A 380 0.39 5.33 3.35
C THR A 380 0.05 5.99 4.69
N PRO A 381 -1.24 6.19 5.03
CA PRO A 381 -1.63 6.72 6.31
C PRO A 381 -1.37 5.69 7.43
N PHE A 382 -0.78 6.13 8.54
CA PHE A 382 -0.66 5.32 9.76
C PHE A 382 -0.75 6.22 10.99
N GLY A 383 -1.68 5.88 11.89
CA GLY A 383 -1.97 6.71 13.06
C GLY A 383 -2.32 8.14 12.65
N SER A 384 -1.55 9.12 13.14
CA SER A 384 -1.73 10.54 12.84
C SER A 384 -0.72 11.07 11.79
N LYS A 385 -0.18 10.19 10.94
CA LYS A 385 0.82 10.56 9.93
C LYS A 385 0.49 9.95 8.57
N ILE A 386 1.02 10.59 7.53
CA ILE A 386 1.09 10.04 6.16
C ILE A 386 2.56 9.79 5.85
N TYR A 387 2.88 8.56 5.45
CA TYR A 387 4.18 8.15 4.94
C TYR A 387 4.15 8.17 3.42
N PHE A 388 5.23 8.58 2.76
CA PHE A 388 5.27 8.68 1.30
C PHE A 388 6.69 8.64 0.74
N ARG A 389 6.80 8.44 -0.57
CA ARG A 389 8.04 8.41 -1.36
C ARG A 389 8.09 9.56 -2.34
N TYR A 390 9.27 9.84 -2.91
CA TYR A 390 9.45 10.85 -3.96
C TYR A 390 10.16 10.29 -5.18
N ALA A 391 9.62 10.50 -6.38
CA ALA A 391 10.05 9.72 -7.56
C ALA A 391 11.46 10.04 -8.12
N LYS A 392 12.07 11.19 -7.81
CA LYS A 392 13.48 11.46 -8.18
C LYS A 392 14.50 10.65 -7.36
N HIS A 393 14.13 10.32 -6.12
CA HIS A 393 14.97 9.63 -5.16
C HIS A 393 14.13 8.55 -4.49
N GLN A 394 13.59 7.60 -5.26
CA GLN A 394 12.62 6.63 -4.71
C GLN A 394 13.15 5.89 -3.46
N ALA A 395 14.44 5.93 -3.16
CA ALA A 395 14.99 5.49 -1.88
C ALA A 395 14.45 6.26 -0.65
N ASP A 396 14.10 7.54 -0.73
CA ASP A 396 13.76 8.34 0.45
C ASP A 396 12.31 8.15 0.90
N ILE A 397 12.12 7.76 2.16
CA ILE A 397 10.82 7.78 2.82
C ILE A 397 10.67 9.08 3.60
N TRP A 398 9.50 9.68 3.45
CA TRP A 398 9.09 10.91 4.12
C TRP A 398 7.87 10.66 4.98
N MET A 399 7.69 11.50 5.99
CA MET A 399 6.49 11.52 6.82
C MET A 399 5.97 12.95 6.99
N THR A 400 4.65 13.10 7.04
CA THR A 400 4.00 14.35 7.40
C THR A 400 2.84 14.11 8.36
N ASN A 401 2.59 15.07 9.25
CA ASN A 401 1.45 15.09 10.16
C ASN A 401 0.54 16.31 9.90
N SER A 402 0.61 16.90 8.70
CA SER A 402 -0.03 18.16 8.30
C SER A 402 0.53 19.45 8.92
N LEU A 403 1.42 19.39 9.91
CA LEU A 403 2.09 20.56 10.49
C LEU A 403 3.57 20.61 10.12
N THR A 404 4.20 19.45 10.11
CA THR A 404 5.63 19.28 9.82
C THR A 404 5.81 18.12 8.86
N THR A 405 6.76 18.29 7.94
CA THR A 405 7.19 17.25 7.01
C THR A 405 8.67 16.99 7.25
N GLN A 406 9.06 15.72 7.36
CA GLN A 406 10.44 15.34 7.62
C GLN A 406 10.82 14.05 6.89
N LYS A 407 12.06 14.00 6.40
CA LYS A 407 12.68 12.80 5.85
C LYS A 407 12.94 11.81 6.99
N ILE A 408 12.68 10.52 6.76
CA ILE A 408 13.08 9.48 7.70
C ILE A 408 14.58 9.23 7.52
N ALA A 409 15.35 9.42 8.60
CA ALA A 409 16.79 9.15 8.58
C ALA A 409 17.05 7.65 8.49
N TYR A 410 17.99 7.29 7.61
CA TYR A 410 18.53 5.95 7.54
C TYR A 410 19.74 5.80 8.49
N PRO A 411 20.07 4.59 8.96
CA PRO A 411 21.15 4.38 9.95
C PRO A 411 22.56 4.79 9.49
N ASP A 412 22.88 4.52 8.24
CA ASP A 412 24.12 4.84 7.51
C ASP A 412 23.90 6.07 6.59
N ASP A 413 24.82 7.04 6.64
CA ASP A 413 24.82 8.29 5.86
C ASP A 413 25.15 8.12 4.36
N ASP A 414 25.41 6.89 3.91
CA ASP A 414 26.00 6.58 2.59
C ASP A 414 25.01 6.63 1.40
N VAL A 415 23.80 7.15 1.60
CA VAL A 415 22.75 7.18 0.57
C VAL A 415 22.94 8.40 -0.35
N THR A 416 23.97 8.39 -1.18
CA THR A 416 24.01 9.26 -2.37
C THR A 416 23.67 8.46 -3.61
N LEU A 417 22.37 8.27 -3.87
CA LEU A 417 21.91 7.59 -5.07
C LEU A 417 21.22 8.57 -6.01
N ASN A 418 22.02 9.07 -6.97
CA ASN A 418 21.58 9.72 -8.21
C ASN A 418 21.34 8.64 -9.28
N LEU A 419 20.44 7.68 -9.02
CA LEU A 419 20.11 6.65 -10.01
C LEU A 419 18.71 6.89 -10.56
N TYR A 420 18.68 7.09 -11.88
CA TYR A 420 17.47 7.19 -12.67
C TYR A 420 16.78 5.83 -12.66
N ILE A 421 15.84 5.63 -11.73
CA ILE A 421 14.94 4.48 -11.76
C ILE A 421 14.00 4.71 -12.94
N PRO A 422 13.91 3.79 -13.91
CA PRO A 422 12.95 3.89 -15.00
C PRO A 422 11.58 4.10 -14.38
N ILE A 423 10.94 5.20 -14.78
CA ILE A 423 9.78 5.77 -14.11
C ILE A 423 8.65 4.71 -13.94
N LEU A 424 8.64 3.68 -14.80
CA LEU A 424 7.63 2.63 -14.99
C LEU A 424 7.38 1.64 -13.83
N LEU A 425 8.20 1.59 -12.78
CA LEU A 425 8.05 0.58 -11.72
C LEU A 425 7.31 1.15 -10.50
N ARG A 426 6.05 0.73 -10.33
CA ARG A 426 5.30 0.92 -9.07
C ARG A 426 6.07 0.22 -7.97
N CYS A 427 6.61 0.99 -7.03
CA CYS A 427 7.28 0.45 -5.86
C CYS A 427 6.41 0.76 -4.63
N PRO A 428 5.38 -0.07 -4.34
CA PRO A 428 4.42 0.23 -3.30
C PRO A 428 5.10 0.26 -1.95
N MET A 429 4.46 0.95 -1.01
CA MET A 429 4.71 0.74 0.40
C MET A 429 3.52 -0.02 0.97
N VAL A 430 3.80 -1.20 1.54
CA VAL A 430 2.77 -2.13 2.02
C VAL A 430 2.81 -2.14 3.53
N GLN A 431 1.68 -1.83 4.16
CA GLN A 431 1.54 -1.93 5.60
C GLN A 431 1.11 -3.36 5.97
N VAL A 432 1.89 -4.00 6.84
CA VAL A 432 1.53 -5.27 7.48
C VAL A 432 1.66 -5.10 8.99
N GLY A 433 0.53 -5.17 9.69
CA GLY A 433 0.45 -4.82 11.11
C GLY A 433 1.02 -3.43 11.42
N ASN A 434 2.03 -3.40 12.30
CA ASN A 434 2.72 -2.18 12.74
C ASN A 434 4.00 -1.93 11.93
N SER A 435 4.07 -2.41 10.69
CA SER A 435 5.28 -2.31 9.90
C SER A 435 4.96 -1.88 8.48
N LEU A 436 5.87 -1.12 7.89
CA LEU A 436 5.81 -0.64 6.53
C LEU A 436 6.94 -1.25 5.73
N TYR A 437 6.60 -1.99 4.69
CA TYR A 437 7.53 -2.67 3.81
C TYR A 437 7.62 -1.96 2.47
N PHE A 438 8.82 -1.90 1.92
CA PHE A 438 9.08 -1.26 0.63
C PHE A 438 10.41 -1.73 0.06
N THR A 439 10.58 -1.64 -1.25
CA THR A 439 11.91 -1.79 -1.86
C THR A 439 12.66 -0.47 -1.92
N GLY A 440 13.97 -0.48 -1.68
CA GLY A 440 14.79 0.74 -1.70
C GLY A 440 16.24 0.47 -2.11
N TYR A 441 16.89 1.48 -2.69
CA TYR A 441 18.33 1.45 -2.89
C TYR A 441 19.00 2.14 -1.70
N TYR A 442 19.68 1.35 -0.88
CA TYR A 442 20.30 1.87 0.33
C TYR A 442 21.82 1.81 0.31
N LYS A 443 22.38 0.80 -0.35
CA LYS A 443 23.82 0.61 -0.53
C LYS A 443 24.10 0.42 -2.01
N THR A 444 25.10 1.12 -2.55
CA THR A 444 25.47 1.10 -3.97
C THR A 444 25.76 -0.31 -4.50
N ASP A 445 26.16 -1.19 -3.60
CA ASP A 445 26.66 -2.53 -3.93
C ASP A 445 25.55 -3.60 -3.85
N ILE A 446 24.33 -3.24 -3.43
CA ILE A 446 23.25 -4.19 -3.09
C ILE A 446 21.96 -3.95 -3.92
N GLY A 447 21.86 -2.89 -4.73
CA GLY A 447 20.68 -2.74 -5.60
C GLY A 447 19.35 -2.46 -4.85
N PRO A 448 18.18 -2.63 -5.50
CA PRO A 448 16.86 -2.40 -4.91
C PRO A 448 16.40 -3.61 -4.08
N GLU A 449 16.43 -3.44 -2.76
CA GLU A 449 16.18 -4.55 -1.83
C GLU A 449 15.02 -4.31 -0.88
N LEU A 450 14.58 -5.35 -0.17
CA LEU A 450 13.45 -5.25 0.74
C LEU A 450 13.83 -4.62 2.07
N TYR A 451 13.20 -3.50 2.41
CA TYR A 451 13.35 -2.78 3.68
C TYR A 451 12.05 -2.76 4.45
N LYS A 452 12.20 -2.46 5.75
CA LYS A 452 11.09 -2.32 6.68
C LYS A 452 11.30 -1.14 7.61
N ILE A 453 10.20 -0.47 7.95
CA ILE A 453 10.11 0.47 9.08
C ILE A 453 9.11 -0.11 10.08
N ASP A 454 9.49 -0.19 11.35
CA ASP A 454 8.52 -0.46 12.41
C ASP A 454 7.85 0.85 12.84
N LEU A 455 6.54 0.86 12.74
CA LEU A 455 5.65 1.95 13.07
C LEU A 455 5.09 1.74 14.49
N PHE A 456 5.18 2.77 15.31
CA PHE A 456 4.59 2.72 16.65
C PHE A 456 3.38 3.66 16.69
N PRO A 457 2.21 3.19 17.18
CA PRO A 457 1.07 4.06 17.38
C PRO A 457 1.45 5.23 18.28
N ALA A 458 0.91 6.43 17.99
CA ALA A 458 1.15 7.63 18.79
C ALA A 458 0.71 7.47 20.27
N ASN A 459 -0.13 6.46 20.57
CA ASN A 459 -0.75 6.22 21.86
C ASN A 459 -0.47 4.82 22.42
N VAL A 460 0.75 4.29 22.26
CA VAL A 460 1.17 3.24 23.21
C VAL A 460 1.44 3.93 24.54
N THR A 461 0.40 4.11 25.36
CA THR A 461 0.63 4.06 26.80
C THR A 461 1.19 2.67 27.03
N PRO A 462 2.44 2.51 27.52
CA PRO A 462 2.98 1.18 27.69
C PRO A 462 2.03 0.42 28.61
N ASN A 463 1.39 -0.63 28.08
CA ASN A 463 1.02 -1.75 28.92
C ASN A 463 2.30 -2.07 29.68
N GLN A 464 2.22 -2.05 31.02
CA GLN A 464 3.33 -2.44 31.86
C GLN A 464 3.76 -3.83 31.40
N ALA A 465 4.80 -3.89 30.57
CA ALA A 465 5.54 -5.11 30.36
C ALA A 465 5.89 -5.57 31.76
N THR A 466 5.53 -6.81 32.08
CA THR A 466 5.79 -7.44 33.38
C THR A 466 7.27 -7.25 33.68
N LYS A 467 7.52 -6.29 34.57
CA LYS A 467 8.82 -5.77 34.93
C LYS A 467 9.52 -6.86 35.71
N THR A 468 10.51 -7.52 35.12
CA THR A 468 11.52 -8.23 35.90
C THR A 468 12.24 -7.14 36.70
N GLU A 469 11.92 -7.02 37.99
CA GLU A 469 12.34 -5.87 38.79
C GLU A 469 13.83 -5.93 39.08
N LEU A 470 14.63 -5.17 38.32
CA LEU A 470 15.98 -4.79 38.75
C LEU A 470 15.86 -3.93 40.01
N ASN A 471 16.26 -4.45 41.16
CA ASN A 471 16.18 -3.76 42.44
C ASN A 471 17.57 -3.39 42.94
N ILE A 472 17.73 -2.15 43.42
CA ILE A 472 19.02 -1.62 43.86
C ILE A 472 18.85 -0.96 45.23
N TYR A 473 19.64 -1.38 46.21
CA TYR A 473 19.57 -0.87 47.57
C TYR A 473 20.88 -1.04 48.35
N PRO A 474 21.18 -0.16 49.31
CA PRO A 474 20.46 1.08 49.60
C PRO A 474 20.65 2.11 48.46
N ASN A 475 19.73 3.05 48.34
CA ASN A 475 19.85 4.18 47.42
C ASN A 475 19.26 5.43 48.12
N PRO A 476 20.07 6.39 48.57
CA PRO A 476 21.52 6.53 48.32
C PRO A 476 22.39 5.43 48.95
N ALA A 477 23.55 5.17 48.34
CA ALA A 477 24.53 4.17 48.76
C ALA A 477 25.85 4.83 49.19
N ARG A 478 26.51 4.28 50.21
CA ARG A 478 27.81 4.77 50.70
C ARG A 478 28.95 3.87 50.26
N ASP A 479 29.04 2.67 50.81
CA ASP A 479 30.17 1.78 50.57
C ASP A 479 29.78 0.52 49.80
N ILE A 480 28.51 0.12 49.91
CA ILE A 480 27.99 -1.12 49.38
C ILE A 480 26.71 -0.86 48.61
N LEU A 481 26.56 -1.52 47.46
CA LEU A 481 25.36 -1.53 46.64
C LEU A 481 24.93 -2.97 46.37
N ASN A 482 23.71 -3.33 46.77
CA ASN A 482 23.07 -4.59 46.40
C ASN A 482 22.26 -4.38 45.13
N ILE A 483 22.32 -5.35 44.22
CA ILE A 483 21.59 -5.37 42.96
C ILE A 483 20.95 -6.74 42.79
N ASP A 484 19.61 -6.80 42.80
CA ASP A 484 18.83 -7.97 42.46
C ASP A 484 18.35 -7.88 41.01
N GLY A 485 18.65 -8.88 40.18
CA GLY A 485 18.27 -8.98 38.77
C GLY A 485 18.90 -10.20 38.07
N THR A 486 18.58 -10.43 36.80
CA THR A 486 19.14 -11.57 36.01
C THR A 486 19.86 -11.08 34.77
N GLY A 487 20.93 -11.76 34.34
CA GLY A 487 21.65 -11.44 33.09
C GLY A 487 22.88 -10.55 33.28
N SER A 488 23.28 -9.81 32.24
CA SER A 488 24.51 -9.00 32.26
C SER A 488 24.26 -7.61 32.82
N LEU A 489 25.10 -7.14 33.75
CA LEU A 489 25.07 -5.84 34.41
C LEU A 489 26.20 -4.94 33.90
N THR A 490 25.89 -3.67 33.64
CA THR A 490 26.89 -2.62 33.32
C THR A 490 26.51 -1.30 34.00
N ILE A 491 27.47 -0.64 34.63
CA ILE A 491 27.27 0.60 35.38
C ILE A 491 28.11 1.72 34.78
N TYR A 492 27.48 2.88 34.60
CA TYR A 492 28.07 4.07 34.03
C TYR A 492 28.02 5.24 35.00
N ASP A 493 29.05 6.09 34.97
CA ASP A 493 29.02 7.38 35.66
C ASP A 493 28.17 8.43 34.91
N LEU A 494 28.03 9.63 35.48
CA LEU A 494 27.31 10.76 34.88
C LEU A 494 27.85 11.23 33.52
N LEU A 495 29.10 10.91 33.19
CA LEU A 495 29.73 11.26 31.92
C LEU A 495 29.60 10.11 30.89
N GLY A 496 28.88 9.04 31.22
CA GLY A 496 28.68 7.89 30.35
C GLY A 496 29.88 6.95 30.27
N ARG A 497 30.86 7.06 31.18
CA ARG A 497 32.00 6.13 31.24
C ARG A 497 31.59 4.87 32.00
N CYS A 498 31.91 3.70 31.44
CA CYS A 498 31.68 2.43 32.12
C CYS A 498 32.62 2.32 33.33
N VAL A 499 32.05 2.18 34.53
CA VAL A 499 32.79 2.04 35.80
C VAL A 499 32.75 0.63 36.36
N HIS A 500 31.80 -0.20 35.92
CA HIS A 500 31.68 -1.59 36.32
C HIS A 500 30.90 -2.41 35.28
N SER A 501 31.26 -3.68 35.10
CA SER A 501 30.46 -4.63 34.31
C SER A 501 30.67 -6.05 34.81
N GLU A 502 29.60 -6.81 34.95
CA GLU A 502 29.64 -8.23 35.35
C GLU A 502 28.44 -9.00 34.81
N ASN A 503 28.50 -10.33 34.82
CA ASN A 503 27.33 -11.18 34.57
C ASN A 503 26.79 -11.65 35.92
N LEU A 504 25.49 -11.42 36.18
CA LEU A 504 24.85 -11.84 37.42
C LEU A 504 24.76 -13.37 37.47
N ALA A 505 25.14 -13.94 38.62
CA ALA A 505 25.08 -15.38 38.85
C ALA A 505 23.62 -15.90 38.84
N ALA A 506 23.43 -17.22 38.75
CA ALA A 506 22.11 -17.85 38.60
C ALA A 506 21.12 -17.54 39.74
N ASN A 507 21.60 -17.07 40.90
CA ASN A 507 20.79 -16.62 42.04
C ASN A 507 20.30 -15.17 41.91
N GLY A 508 20.74 -14.43 40.89
CA GLY A 508 20.23 -13.12 40.52
C GLY A 508 20.57 -11.98 41.49
N HIS A 509 21.66 -12.07 42.23
CA HIS A 509 22.08 -11.03 43.18
C HIS A 509 23.57 -10.68 43.03
N ALA A 510 23.88 -9.38 43.04
CA ALA A 510 25.23 -8.82 43.05
C ALA A 510 25.44 -7.87 44.24
N LEU A 511 26.64 -7.93 44.81
CA LEU A 511 27.08 -7.09 45.92
C LEU A 511 28.34 -6.33 45.51
N LEU A 512 28.20 -5.03 45.28
CA LEU A 512 29.29 -4.18 44.81
C LEU A 512 29.87 -3.34 45.94
N ASN A 513 31.20 -3.35 46.07
CA ASN A 513 31.92 -2.38 46.88
C ASN A 513 32.17 -1.11 46.05
N ILE A 514 31.50 -0.03 46.43
CA ILE A 514 31.55 1.27 45.75
C ILE A 514 32.24 2.36 46.60
N SER A 515 32.91 1.99 47.70
CA SER A 515 33.54 2.93 48.64
C SER A 515 34.54 3.90 47.99
N LEU A 516 35.25 3.44 46.97
CA LEU A 516 36.22 4.24 46.22
C LEU A 516 35.62 4.99 45.01
N TRP A 517 34.33 4.82 44.74
CA TRP A 517 33.68 5.49 43.62
C TRP A 517 33.43 6.97 43.99
N PRO A 518 33.66 7.92 43.06
CA PRO A 518 33.33 9.32 43.30
C PRO A 518 31.86 9.51 43.68
N SER A 519 31.57 10.42 44.62
CA SER A 519 30.20 10.84 44.92
C SER A 519 29.52 11.36 43.66
N GLY A 520 28.29 10.94 43.41
CA GLY A 520 27.63 11.23 42.15
C GLY A 520 26.50 10.27 41.82
N MET A 521 25.86 10.50 40.67
CA MET A 521 24.79 9.65 40.16
C MET A 521 25.38 8.63 39.19
N TYR A 522 24.91 7.39 39.29
CA TYR A 522 25.33 6.29 38.43
C TYR A 522 24.12 5.66 37.74
N THR A 523 24.29 5.24 36.50
CA THR A 523 23.27 4.52 35.72
C THR A 523 23.63 3.05 35.65
N VAL A 524 22.69 2.19 36.00
CA VAL A 524 22.81 0.74 35.97
C VAL A 524 21.95 0.21 34.84
N ILE A 525 22.59 -0.51 33.91
CA ILE A 525 21.96 -1.19 32.78
C ILE A 525 22.08 -2.69 33.02
N ASN A 526 20.97 -3.41 32.94
CA ASN A 526 20.95 -4.85 32.97
C ASN A 526 20.31 -5.38 31.68
N MET A 527 20.89 -6.43 31.09
CA MET A 527 20.35 -7.13 29.94
C MET A 527 20.07 -8.58 30.33
N ASP A 528 18.81 -8.98 30.31
CA ASP A 528 18.42 -10.35 30.67
C ASP A 528 18.70 -11.36 29.55
N SER A 529 18.44 -12.64 29.82
CA SER A 529 18.64 -13.74 28.86
C SER A 529 17.77 -13.64 27.61
N SER A 530 16.70 -12.84 27.63
CA SER A 530 15.84 -12.55 26.47
C SER A 530 16.32 -11.33 25.66
N ARG A 531 17.48 -10.76 26.01
CA ARG A 531 18.03 -9.50 25.47
C ARG A 531 17.18 -8.26 25.79
N SER A 532 16.27 -8.34 26.75
CA SER A 532 15.53 -7.19 27.26
C SER A 532 16.43 -6.36 28.18
N ARG A 533 16.35 -5.02 28.08
CA ARG A 533 17.17 -4.10 28.88
C ARG A 533 16.36 -3.46 29.99
N SER A 534 16.87 -3.51 31.22
CA SER A 534 16.32 -2.81 32.38
C SER A 534 17.32 -1.78 32.91
N TYR A 535 16.78 -0.69 33.47
CA TYR A 535 17.56 0.49 33.86
C TYR A 535 17.22 0.94 35.28
N ARG A 536 18.24 1.30 36.04
CA ARG A 536 18.11 1.96 37.35
C ARG A 536 19.17 3.02 37.53
N LYS A 537 18.96 3.90 38.50
CA LYS A 537 19.96 4.85 38.96
C LYS A 537 20.15 4.73 40.45
N PHE A 538 21.35 4.97 40.92
CA PHE A 538 21.61 5.19 42.34
C PHE A 538 22.50 6.40 42.56
N VAL A 539 22.42 6.95 43.76
CA VAL A 539 23.27 8.07 44.20
C VAL A 539 24.33 7.50 45.14
N LYS A 540 25.60 7.70 44.81
CA LYS A 540 26.74 7.52 45.73
C LYS A 540 26.87 8.80 46.56
N GLU A 541 26.72 8.67 47.87
CA GLU A 541 27.02 9.76 48.83
C GLU A 541 28.53 9.99 48.96
#